data_AF-A0AAV3Z542-F1
#
_entry.id   AF-A0AAV3Z542-F1
#
_cell.length_a   1.000
_cell.length_b   1.000
_cell.length_c   1.000
_cell.angle_alpha   90.00
_cell.angle_beta   90.00
_cell.angle_gamma   90.00
#
_symmetry.space_group_name_H-M   'P 1'
#
loop_
_entity.id
_entity.type
_entity.pdbx_description
1 polymer ?
#
loop_
_entity_poly.entity_id
_entity_poly.type
_entity_poly.pdbx_seq_one_letter_code
_entity_poly.pdbx_strand_id
1 'polypeptide(L)' 'MGQVSPMKSTDLFSLYSEIIMRNLENHPGIKVGGQNINNLRYADDTVLIAENKEDLQKLLNILKKKAERKG' A
#
# COMPACT_ATOMS: atom_id res chain seq x y z
N MET A 1 2.60 -23.98 -27.14
CA MET A 1 1.62 -23.28 -26.28
C MET A 1 2.21 -23.23 -24.88
N GLY A 2 2.60 -22.05 -24.39
CA GLY A 2 3.21 -21.89 -23.08
C GLY A 2 2.18 -22.20 -22.00
N GLN A 3 2.48 -23.17 -21.14
CA GLN A 3 1.62 -23.55 -20.03
C GLN A 3 1.62 -22.37 -19.03
N VAL A 4 0.53 -21.62 -18.98
CA VAL A 4 0.35 -20.57 -17.97
C VAL A 4 0.14 -21.25 -16.63
N SER A 5 1.14 -21.20 -15.75
CA SER A 5 1.00 -21.71 -14.40
C SER A 5 -0.05 -20.88 -13.66
N PRO A 6 -0.99 -21.51 -12.92
CA PRO A 6 -1.99 -20.77 -12.15
C PRO A 6 -1.29 -19.88 -11.12
N MET A 7 -1.72 -18.60 -11.06
CA MET A 7 -1.22 -17.61 -10.10
C MET A 7 -1.42 -18.15 -8.67
N LYS A 8 -0.37 -18.22 -7.87
CA LYS A 8 -0.46 -18.75 -6.51
C LYS A 8 -1.14 -17.72 -5.61
N SER A 9 -1.77 -18.18 -4.52
CA SER A 9 -2.44 -17.29 -3.55
C SER A 9 -1.50 -16.19 -3.01
N THR A 10 -0.20 -16.48 -2.89
CA THR A 10 0.83 -15.52 -2.49
C THR A 10 1.01 -14.40 -3.52
N ASP A 11 1.01 -14.74 -4.82
CA ASP A 11 1.16 -13.75 -5.90
C ASP A 11 -0.06 -12.83 -5.97
N LEU A 12 -1.25 -13.38 -5.76
CA LEU A 12 -2.49 -12.60 -5.73
C LEU A 12 -2.54 -11.64 -4.53
N PHE A 13 -2.09 -12.10 -3.35
CA PHE A 13 -2.01 -11.26 -2.16
C PHE A 13 -0.98 -10.13 -2.31
N SER A 14 0.18 -10.43 -2.90
CA SER A 14 1.21 -9.42 -3.19
C SER A 14 0.70 -8.38 -4.20
N LEU A 15 0.00 -8.81 -5.25
CA LEU A 15 -0.57 -7.89 -6.25
C LEU A 15 -1.67 -7.01 -5.63
N TYR A 16 -2.53 -7.59 -4.79
CA TYR A 16 -3.60 -6.87 -4.12
C TYR A 16 -3.07 -5.79 -3.17
N SER A 17 -2.10 -6.16 -2.33
CA SER A 17 -1.45 -5.21 -1.42
C SER A 17 -0.74 -4.11 -2.19
N GLU A 18 -0.02 -4.43 -3.27
CA GLU A 18 0.62 -3.42 -4.12
C GLU A 18 -0.38 -2.39 -4.68
N ILE A 19 -1.54 -2.84 -5.19
CA ILE A 19 -2.57 -1.93 -5.72
C ILE A 19 -3.06 -0.96 -4.63
N ILE A 20 -3.30 -1.46 -3.42
CA ILE A 20 -3.76 -0.63 -2.31
C ILE A 20 -2.69 0.36 -1.86
N MET A 21 -1.44 -0.10 -1.73
CA MET A 21 -0.33 0.74 -1.29
C MET A 21 0.03 1.83 -2.31
N ARG A 22 -0.04 1.52 -3.61
CA ARG A 22 0.22 2.50 -4.67
C ARG A 22 -0.83 3.61 -4.75
N ASN A 23 -2.02 3.37 -4.23
CA ASN A 23 -3.01 4.43 -4.05
C ASN A 23 -2.64 5.39 -2.90
N LEU A 24 -1.86 4.92 -1.91
CA LEU A 24 -1.40 5.74 -0.79
C LEU A 24 -0.29 6.70 -1.20
N GLU A 25 0.55 6.38 -2.19
CA GLU A 25 1.66 7.22 -2.66
C GLU A 25 1.26 8.66 -3.04
N ASN A 26 -0.02 8.89 -3.41
CA ASN A 26 -0.56 10.21 -3.74
C ASN A 26 -1.06 11.02 -2.52
N HIS A 27 -0.92 10.49 -1.31
CA HIS A 27 -1.37 11.10 -0.06
C HIS A 27 -0.22 11.63 0.79
N PRO A 28 -0.47 12.56 1.75
CA PRO A 28 0.57 13.16 2.59
C PRO A 28 1.43 12.11 3.30
N GLY A 29 2.71 12.39 3.43
CA GLY A 29 3.75 11.56 4.04
C GLY A 29 4.91 12.43 4.50
N ILE A 30 6.07 11.83 4.74
CA ILE A 30 7.28 12.59 5.08
C ILE A 30 8.06 12.91 3.80
N LYS A 31 8.45 14.17 3.65
CA LYS A 31 9.25 14.61 2.49
C LYS A 31 10.72 14.24 2.67
N VAL A 32 11.23 13.35 1.82
CA VAL A 32 12.64 12.93 1.78
C VAL A 32 13.17 13.14 0.36
N GLY A 33 14.21 13.96 0.21
CA GLY A 33 14.82 14.21 -1.12
C GLY A 33 13.86 14.80 -2.16
N GLY A 34 12.81 15.51 -1.72
CA GLY A 34 11.78 16.08 -2.61
C GLY A 34 10.63 15.12 -2.94
N GLN A 35 10.72 13.84 -2.55
CA GLN A 35 9.67 12.86 -2.71
C GLN A 35 8.91 12.66 -1.40
N ASN A 36 7.64 12.29 -1.50
CA ASN A 36 6.80 12.04 -0.34
C ASN A 36 6.79 10.54 -0.03
N ILE A 37 7.29 10.16 1.14
CA ILE A 37 7.32 8.76 1.60
C ILE A 37 6.23 8.58 2.65
N ASN A 38 5.21 7.80 2.32
CA ASN A 38 4.10 7.49 3.23
C ASN A 38 3.96 6.00 3.57
N ASN A 39 4.69 5.13 2.87
CA ASN A 39 4.71 3.70 3.14
C ASN A 39 6.08 3.07 2.89
N LEU A 40 6.45 2.11 3.73
CA LEU A 40 7.58 1.19 3.54
C LEU A 40 7.05 -0.24 3.60
N ARG A 41 7.58 -1.12 2.74
CA ARG A 41 7.19 -2.54 2.72
C ARG A 41 8.43 -3.42 2.84
N TYR A 42 8.36 -4.40 3.73
CA TYR A 42 9.39 -5.43 3.90
C TYR A 42 8.72 -6.80 4.00
N ALA A 43 8.95 -7.66 3.02
CA ALA A 43 8.19 -8.91 2.88
C ALA A 43 6.67 -8.64 2.95
N ASP A 44 5.98 -9.27 3.90
CA ASP A 44 4.55 -9.09 4.15
C ASP A 44 4.23 -7.90 5.07
N ASP A 45 5.24 -7.32 5.72
CA ASP A 45 5.08 -6.21 6.65
C ASP A 45 5.01 -4.86 5.92
N THR A 46 4.11 -4.00 6.40
CA THR A 46 3.92 -2.65 5.88
C THR A 46 3.94 -1.64 7.02
N VAL A 47 4.73 -0.58 6.86
CA VAL A 47 4.82 0.56 7.79
C VAL A 47 4.28 1.80 7.11
N LEU A 48 3.32 2.49 7.75
CA LEU A 48 2.83 3.79 7.31
C LEU A 48 3.56 4.92 8.04
N ILE A 49 3.85 6.00 7.31
CA ILE A 49 4.63 7.12 7.81
C ILE A 49 3.91 8.42 7.46
N ALA A 50 3.78 9.32 8.44
CA ALA A 50 3.21 10.64 8.27
C ALA A 50 3.89 11.65 9.21
N GLU A 51 3.78 12.93 8.91
CA GLU A 51 4.37 14.01 9.71
C GLU A 51 3.69 14.20 11.07
N ASN A 52 2.39 13.89 11.16
CA ASN A 52 1.59 14.05 12.37
C ASN A 52 0.50 12.97 12.47
N LYS A 53 -0.16 12.90 13.62
CA LYS A 53 -1.20 11.91 13.92
C LYS A 53 -2.44 12.05 13.04
N GLU A 54 -2.81 13.27 12.66
CA GLU A 54 -3.99 13.52 11.83
C GLU A 54 -3.78 13.01 10.40
N ASP A 55 -2.59 13.21 9.84
CA ASP A 55 -2.23 12.68 8.52
C ASP A 55 -2.08 11.16 8.55
N LEU A 56 -1.53 10.59 9.63
CA LEU A 56 -1.55 9.14 9.82
C LEU A 56 -2.99 8.60 9.86
N GLN A 57 -3.89 9.27 10.57
CA GLN A 57 -5.30 8.87 10.63
C GLN A 57 -5.97 8.95 9.25
N LYS A 58 -5.65 9.96 8.43
CA LYS A 58 -6.12 10.05 7.04
C LYS A 58 -5.64 8.86 6.21
N LEU A 59 -4.35 8.52 6.27
CA LEU A 59 -3.78 7.36 5.57
C LEU A 59 -4.50 6.06 5.98
N LEU A 60 -4.73 5.85 7.28
CA LEU A 60 -5.47 4.69 7.77
C LEU A 60 -6.91 4.63 7.24
N ASN A 61 -7.62 5.76 7.21
CA ASN A 61 -8.98 5.82 6.70
C ASN A 61 -9.04 5.47 5.21
N ILE A 62 -8.05 5.92 4.43
CA ILE A 62 -7.94 5.59 3.00
C ILE A 62 -7.64 4.10 2.81
N LEU A 63 -6.66 3.58 3.56
CA LEU A 63 -6.28 2.16 3.54
C LEU A 63 -7.49 1.26 3.82
N LYS A 64 -8.22 1.54 4.91
CA LYS A 64 -9.42 0.80 5.30
C LYS A 64 -10.49 0.84 4.20
N LYS A 65 -10.82 2.04 3.70
CA LYS A 65 -11.82 2.22 2.63
C LYS A 65 -11.45 1.49 1.33
N LYS A 66 -10.15 1.37 1.02
CA LYS A 66 -9.68 0.67 -0.18
C LYS A 66 -9.69 -0.84 0.01
N ALA A 67 -9.31 -1.32 1.19
CA ALA A 67 -9.39 -2.74 1.54
C ALA A 67 -10.85 -3.24 1.51
N GLU A 68 -11.79 -2.48 2.07
CA GLU A 68 -13.22 -2.82 2.09
C GLU A 68 -13.89 -2.81 0.70
N ARG A 69 -13.34 -2.07 -0.27
CA ARG A 69 -13.87 -2.03 -1.65
C ARG A 69 -13.36 -3.16 -2.54
N LYS A 70 -12.34 -3.86 -2.08
CA LYS A 70 -11.54 -4.78 -2.91
C LYS A 70 -11.58 -6.21 -2.36
N GLY A 71 -11.95 -6.41 -1.09
CA GLY A 71 -12.52 -7.64 -0.57
C GLY A 71 -14.03 -7.70 -0.81
#